data_AF-A0A8W8IIG6-F1
#
_entry.id   AF-A0A8W8IIG6-F1
#
_cell.length_a   1.000
_cell.length_b   1.000
_cell.length_c   1.000
_cell.angle_alpha   90.00
_cell.angle_beta   90.00
_cell.angle_gamma   90.00
#
_symmetry.space_group_name_H-M   'P 1'
#
loop_
_entity.id
_entity.type
_entity.pdbx_description
1 polymer ?
#
loop_
_entity_poly.entity_id
_entity_poly.type
_entity_poly.pdbx_seq_one_letter_code
_entity_poly.pdbx_strand_id
1 'polypeptide(L)'
;MYGGWFNYNRVFIREAQTRKDQIIMIQYERLKRNTIGELKRLADFLGINDVDPLLQEIAEKCSFKNLQAADKTVRNDAALSEIMRAMHLKEHPEIYRKGEIGDWKNYFTVAMSETFDKIYTDKMKDIELDIEFD
;
A
#
# COMPACT_ATOMS: atom_id res chain seq x y z
N MET A 1 -19.70 -2.94 3.79
CA MET A 1 -18.89 -1.81 4.31
C MET A 1 -17.84 -2.39 5.25
N TYR A 2 -16.54 -2.27 4.94
CA TYR A 2 -15.44 -3.08 5.50
C TYR A 2 -15.03 -2.80 6.97
N GLY A 3 -15.95 -2.34 7.84
CA GLY A 3 -15.68 -2.17 9.27
C GLY A 3 -14.68 -1.07 9.67
N GLY A 4 -14.19 -0.28 8.72
CA GLY A 4 -13.22 0.80 8.94
C GLY A 4 -11.76 0.31 9.00
N TRP A 5 -10.82 1.22 8.74
CA TRP A 5 -9.38 0.91 8.62
C TRP A 5 -8.82 0.14 9.83
N PHE A 6 -9.15 0.58 11.05
CA PHE A 6 -8.67 -0.07 12.27
C PHE A 6 -9.14 -1.52 12.38
N ASN A 7 -10.43 -1.79 12.18
CA ASN A 7 -10.95 -3.14 12.35
C ASN A 7 -10.38 -4.10 11.31
N TYR A 8 -10.32 -3.67 10.05
CA TYR A 8 -9.72 -4.44 8.97
C TYR A 8 -8.26 -4.82 9.29
N ASN A 9 -7.43 -3.83 9.62
CA ASN A 9 -6.01 -4.08 9.91
C ASN A 9 -5.82 -4.96 11.14
N ARG A 10 -6.58 -4.74 12.23
CA ARG A 10 -6.51 -5.59 13.43
C ARG A 10 -6.79 -7.05 13.13
N VAL A 11 -7.84 -7.34 12.35
CA VAL A 11 -8.20 -8.72 11.98
C VAL A 11 -7.11 -9.30 11.07
N PHE A 12 -6.71 -8.58 10.04
CA PHE A 12 -5.71 -9.06 9.08
C PHE A 12 -4.36 -9.35 9.76
N ILE A 13 -3.87 -8.44 10.61
CA ILE A 13 -2.59 -8.60 11.31
C ILE A 13 -2.63 -9.83 12.23
N ARG A 14 -3.72 -10.04 12.98
CA ARG A 14 -3.89 -11.21 13.85
C ARG A 14 -3.91 -12.51 13.07
N GLU A 15 -4.63 -12.56 11.96
CA GLU A 15 -4.64 -13.75 11.09
C GLU A 15 -3.26 -13.99 10.46
N ALA A 16 -2.56 -12.94 10.02
CA ALA A 16 -1.21 -13.05 9.47
C ALA A 16 -0.20 -13.57 10.50
N GLN A 17 -0.32 -13.14 11.76
CA GLN A 17 0.51 -13.63 12.86
C GLN A 17 0.20 -15.08 13.23
N THR A 18 -1.06 -15.50 13.10
CA THR A 18 -1.50 -16.87 13.42
C THR A 18 -1.15 -17.86 12.30
N ARG A 19 -1.21 -17.43 11.04
CA ARG A 19 -1.04 -18.27 9.84
C ARG A 19 0.16 -17.82 9.00
N LYS A 20 1.34 -17.76 9.63
CA LYS A 20 2.56 -17.21 9.02
C LYS A 20 2.98 -17.91 7.71
N ASP A 21 2.63 -19.18 7.55
CA ASP A 21 2.95 -19.97 6.35
C ASP A 21 1.90 -19.81 5.22
N GLN A 22 0.78 -19.13 5.49
CA GLN A 22 -0.33 -18.96 4.55
C GLN A 22 -0.60 -17.49 4.21
N ILE A 23 -0.21 -16.57 5.09
CA ILE A 23 -0.47 -15.14 4.92
C ILE A 23 0.83 -14.38 5.15
N ILE A 24 1.29 -13.67 4.11
CA ILE A 24 2.35 -12.68 4.21
C ILE A 24 1.74 -11.28 4.41
N MET A 25 2.21 -10.59 5.44
CA MET A 25 1.90 -9.18 5.65
C MET A 25 3.02 -8.33 5.07
N ILE A 26 2.70 -7.45 4.12
CA ILE A 26 3.62 -6.48 3.52
C ILE A 26 3.16 -5.08 3.90
N GLN A 27 4.10 -4.26 4.38
CA GLN A 27 3.86 -2.85 4.69
C GLN A 27 4.33 -1.99 3.51
N TYR A 28 3.53 -0.98 3.16
CA TYR A 28 3.85 -0.08 2.05
C TYR A 28 5.16 0.67 2.28
N GLU A 29 5.39 1.11 3.52
CA GLU A 29 6.55 1.88 3.95
C GLU A 29 7.83 1.03 3.83
N ARG A 30 7.80 -0.22 4.33
CA ARG A 30 8.93 -1.15 4.18
C ARG A 30 9.21 -1.46 2.72
N LEU A 31 8.17 -1.72 1.92
CA LEU A 31 8.31 -1.97 0.49
C LEU A 31 8.94 -0.79 -0.23
N LYS A 32 8.59 0.44 0.16
CA LYS A 32 9.13 1.65 -0.47
C LYS A 32 10.57 1.95 -0.02
N ARG A 33 10.92 1.69 1.25
CA ARG A 33 12.28 1.89 1.78
C ARG A 33 13.28 0.84 1.29
N ASN A 34 12.86 -0.42 1.22
CA ASN A 34 13.71 -1.54 0.80
C ASN A 34 12.94 -2.50 -0.11
N THR A 35 12.69 -2.07 -1.35
CA THR A 35 11.95 -2.86 -2.33
C THR A 35 12.54 -4.25 -2.55
N ILE A 36 13.86 -4.34 -2.74
CA ILE A 36 14.53 -5.61 -3.03
C ILE A 36 14.45 -6.56 -1.84
N GLY A 37 14.63 -6.07 -0.62
CA GLY A 37 14.48 -6.90 0.59
C GLY A 37 13.06 -7.44 0.77
N GLU A 38 12.03 -6.63 0.56
CA GLU A 38 10.64 -7.07 0.67
C GLU A 38 10.25 -8.01 -0.48
N LEU A 39 10.75 -7.80 -1.69
CA LEU A 39 10.54 -8.71 -2.81
C LEU A 39 11.23 -10.07 -2.58
N LYS A 40 12.42 -10.07 -1.98
CA LYS A 40 13.09 -11.32 -1.59
C LYS A 40 12.28 -12.08 -0.53
N ARG A 41 11.79 -11.38 0.50
CA ARG A 41 10.90 -11.98 1.51
C ARG A 41 9.62 -12.57 0.91
N LEU A 42 9.06 -11.91 -0.12
CA LEU A 42 7.92 -12.43 -0.86
C LEU A 42 8.29 -13.67 -1.69
N ALA A 43 9.44 -13.67 -2.37
CA ALA A 43 9.91 -14.82 -3.12
C ALA A 43 10.13 -16.04 -2.22
N ASP A 44 10.76 -15.84 -1.06
CA ASP A 44 10.96 -16.88 -0.04
C ASP A 44 9.62 -17.44 0.45
N PHE A 45 8.63 -16.58 0.71
CA PHE A 45 7.28 -16.99 1.10
C PHE A 45 6.56 -17.80 0.02
N LEU A 46 6.80 -17.49 -1.25
CA LEU A 46 6.26 -18.23 -2.40
C LEU A 46 7.06 -19.49 -2.75
N GLY A 47 8.19 -19.73 -2.07
CA GLY A 47 9.09 -20.87 -2.35
C GLY A 47 9.84 -20.77 -3.68
N ILE A 48 10.12 -19.55 -4.15
CA ILE A 48 10.81 -19.30 -5.44
C ILE A 48 12.30 -19.01 -5.16
N ASN A 49 13.20 -19.80 -5.76
CA ASN A 49 14.64 -19.66 -5.62
C ASN A 49 15.28 -18.94 -6.82
N ASP A 50 16.54 -18.53 -6.68
CA ASP A 50 17.39 -17.93 -7.73
C ASP A 50 16.79 -16.69 -8.44
N VAL A 51 16.10 -15.84 -7.67
CA VAL A 51 15.34 -14.70 -8.20
C VAL A 51 16.13 -13.40 -8.31
N ASP A 52 17.37 -13.32 -7.84
CA ASP A 52 18.07 -12.04 -7.66
C ASP A 52 18.09 -11.13 -8.93
N PRO A 53 18.36 -11.64 -10.15
CA PRO A 53 18.26 -10.82 -11.37
C PRO A 53 16.82 -10.40 -11.70
N LEU A 54 15.86 -11.30 -11.47
CA LEU A 54 14.44 -11.06 -11.70
C LEU A 54 13.87 -10.01 -10.73
N LEU A 55 14.35 -9.96 -9.48
CA LEU A 55 13.88 -9.00 -8.49
C LEU A 55 14.20 -7.56 -8.90
N GLN A 56 15.36 -7.33 -9.51
CA GLN A 56 15.73 -6.00 -10.01
C GLN A 56 14.82 -5.58 -11.17
N GLU A 57 14.56 -6.49 -12.11
CA GLU A 57 13.67 -6.23 -13.24
C GLU A 57 12.24 -5.94 -12.79
N ILE A 58 11.73 -6.70 -11.81
CA ILE A 58 10.41 -6.46 -11.21
C ILE A 58 10.38 -5.10 -10.51
N ALA A 59 11.38 -4.78 -9.69
CA ALA A 59 11.44 -3.52 -8.97
C ALA A 59 11.47 -2.31 -9.93
N GLU A 60 12.19 -2.42 -11.04
CA GLU A 60 12.22 -1.39 -12.08
C GLU A 60 10.86 -1.25 -12.77
N LYS A 61 10.29 -2.34 -13.29
CA LYS A 61 8.99 -2.32 -13.99
C LYS A 61 7.86 -1.83 -13.10
N CYS A 62 7.84 -2.24 -11.84
CA CYS A 62 6.85 -1.85 -10.84
C CYS A 62 7.19 -0.53 -10.13
N SER A 63 8.22 0.20 -10.57
CA SER A 63 8.52 1.51 -10.01
C SER A 63 7.35 2.48 -10.25
N PHE A 64 7.13 3.40 -9.31
CA PHE A 64 6.02 4.35 -9.38
C PHE A 64 6.01 5.15 -10.69
N LYS A 65 7.19 5.56 -11.18
CA LYS A 65 7.33 6.29 -12.44
C LYS A 65 6.90 5.44 -13.64
N ASN A 66 7.35 4.18 -13.70
CA ASN A 66 7.02 3.28 -14.80
C ASN A 66 5.54 2.89 -14.79
N LEU A 67 4.96 2.62 -13.62
CA LEU A 67 3.53 2.36 -13.50
C LEU A 67 2.67 3.58 -13.84
N GLN A 68 3.06 4.78 -13.40
CA GLN A 68 2.37 6.02 -13.78
C GLN A 68 2.45 6.31 -15.29
N ALA A 69 3.59 6.04 -15.91
CA ALA A 69 3.74 6.18 -17.36
C ALA A 69 2.90 5.16 -18.12
N ALA A 70 2.89 3.90 -17.67
CA ALA A 70 2.07 2.83 -18.25
C ALA A 70 0.57 3.13 -18.12
N ASP A 71 0.12 3.68 -17.00
CA ASP A 71 -1.28 4.08 -16.82
C ASP A 71 -1.73 5.10 -17.87
N LYS A 72 -0.90 6.10 -18.14
CA LYS A 72 -1.18 7.13 -19.14
C LYS A 72 -1.27 6.59 -20.57
N THR A 73 -0.67 5.43 -20.84
CA THR A 73 -0.63 4.82 -22.18
C THR A 73 -1.59 3.64 -22.34
N VAL A 74 -1.95 2.96 -21.24
CA VAL A 74 -2.70 1.69 -21.26
C VAL A 74 -4.17 1.87 -20.86
N ARG A 75 -4.53 2.91 -20.10
CA ARG A 75 -5.94 3.16 -19.74
C ARG A 75 -6.74 3.64 -20.94
N ASN A 76 -7.25 2.68 -21.70
CA ASN A 76 -8.40 2.86 -22.58
C ASN A 76 -9.54 1.95 -22.08
N ASP A 77 -9.86 2.07 -20.78
CA ASP A 77 -10.95 1.31 -20.16
C ASP A 77 -12.26 2.11 -20.31
N ALA A 78 -12.95 1.85 -21.41
CA ALA A 78 -14.22 2.50 -21.75
C ALA A 78 -15.29 2.31 -20.66
N ALA A 79 -15.27 1.17 -19.94
CA ALA A 79 -16.23 0.88 -18.88
C ALA A 79 -15.97 1.73 -17.64
N LEU A 80 -14.69 1.92 -17.27
CA LEU A 80 -14.34 2.81 -16.17
C LEU A 80 -14.67 4.28 -16.51
N SER A 81 -14.45 4.69 -17.76
CA SER A 81 -14.81 6.04 -18.23
C SER A 81 -16.33 6.28 -18.14
N GLU A 82 -17.15 5.30 -18.54
CA GLU A 82 -18.61 5.39 -18.47
C GLU A 82 -19.11 5.50 -17.02
N ILE A 83 -18.54 4.72 -16.10
CA ILE A 83 -18.84 4.80 -14.66
C ILE A 83 -18.44 6.18 -14.09
N MET A 84 -17.25 6.68 -14.43
CA MET A 84 -16.79 8.01 -13.98
C MET A 84 -17.70 9.12 -14.50
N ARG A 85 -18.10 9.05 -15.77
CA ARG A 85 -19.03 10.02 -16.39
C ARG A 85 -20.39 10.00 -15.71
N ALA A 86 -20.91 8.81 -15.39
CA ALA A 86 -22.18 8.65 -14.66
C ALA A 86 -22.12 9.22 -13.23
N MET A 87 -20.94 9.26 -12.62
CA MET A 87 -20.71 9.87 -11.30
C MET A 87 -20.29 11.35 -11.36
N HIS A 88 -20.32 11.99 -12.53
CA HIS A 88 -19.82 13.36 -12.75
C HIS A 88 -18.35 13.56 -12.29
N LEU A 89 -17.54 12.50 -12.36
CA LEU A 89 -16.12 12.53 -12.07
C LEU A 89 -15.30 12.66 -13.36
N LYS A 90 -14.03 13.05 -13.21
CA LYS A 90 -13.06 13.10 -14.33
C LYS A 90 -12.99 11.70 -14.97
N GLU A 91 -13.26 11.61 -16.28
CA GLU A 91 -13.30 10.34 -17.03
C GLU A 91 -12.01 9.51 -16.86
N HIS A 92 -10.87 10.20 -16.71
CA HIS A 92 -9.59 9.60 -16.36
C HIS A 92 -9.03 10.24 -15.08
N PRO A 93 -9.39 9.73 -13.89
CA PRO A 93 -8.82 10.25 -12.65
C PRO A 93 -7.37 9.81 -12.55
N GLU A 94 -6.52 10.72 -12.08
CA GLU A 94 -5.12 10.44 -11.77
C GLU A 94 -5.07 9.48 -10.58
N ILE A 95 -4.83 8.19 -10.87
CA ILE A 95 -4.71 7.16 -9.82
C ILE A 95 -3.30 7.12 -9.21
N TYR A 96 -2.28 7.53 -9.96
CA TYR A 96 -0.91 7.66 -9.50
C TYR A 96 -0.62 9.10 -9.08
N ARG A 97 -0.96 9.45 -7.83
CA ARG A 97 -0.86 10.83 -7.32
C ARG A 97 0.56 11.24 -6.93
N LYS A 98 1.15 10.60 -5.91
CA LYS A 98 2.53 10.88 -5.43
C LYS A 98 3.34 9.62 -5.16
N GLY A 99 2.73 8.62 -4.51
CA GLY A 99 3.42 7.36 -4.19
C GLY A 99 4.60 7.53 -3.23
N GLU A 100 4.43 8.43 -2.26
CA GLU A 100 5.44 8.84 -1.29
C GLU A 100 4.93 8.60 0.14
N ILE A 101 5.83 8.25 1.05
CA ILE A 101 5.58 8.15 2.49
C ILE A 101 5.53 9.59 3.05
N GLY A 102 4.68 9.83 4.04
CA GLY A 102 4.66 11.11 4.77
C GLY A 102 3.88 12.24 4.12
N ASP A 103 3.23 11.99 2.99
CA ASP A 103 2.45 13.04 2.33
C ASP A 103 1.24 13.51 3.16
N TRP A 104 0.79 12.73 4.14
CA TRP A 104 -0.23 13.14 5.11
C TRP A 104 0.16 14.41 5.88
N LYS A 105 1.46 14.67 6.08
CA LYS A 105 1.99 15.87 6.74
C LYS A 105 1.67 17.16 5.99
N ASN A 106 1.40 17.08 4.68
CA ASN A 106 0.99 18.22 3.87
C ASN A 106 -0.49 18.60 4.07
N TYR A 107 -1.28 17.76 4.75
CA TYR A 107 -2.72 17.93 4.92
C TYR A 107 -3.15 18.02 6.39
N PHE A 108 -2.41 17.37 7.29
CA PHE A 108 -2.72 17.38 8.72
C PHE A 108 -2.15 18.62 9.38
N THR A 109 -3.00 19.33 10.14
CA THR A 109 -2.49 20.27 11.13
C THR A 109 -1.90 19.50 12.32
N VAL A 110 -1.04 20.16 13.11
CA VAL A 110 -0.48 19.57 14.34
C VAL A 110 -1.60 19.05 15.26
N ALA A 111 -2.66 19.82 15.48
CA ALA A 111 -3.78 19.42 16.31
C ALA A 111 -4.54 18.19 15.77
N MET A 112 -4.68 18.07 14.44
CA MET A 112 -5.26 16.88 13.81
C MET A 112 -4.37 15.66 13.97
N SER A 113 -3.05 15.83 13.82
CA SER A 113 -2.07 14.76 14.04
C SER A 113 -2.16 14.24 15.47
N GLU A 114 -2.06 15.12 16.47
CA GLU A 114 -2.13 14.75 17.89
C GLU A 114 -3.44 14.04 18.25
N THR A 115 -4.56 14.47 17.64
CA THR A 115 -5.86 13.83 17.82
C THR A 115 -5.87 12.43 17.21
N PHE A 116 -5.32 12.28 16.01
CA PHE A 116 -5.21 10.99 15.34
C PHE A 116 -4.29 10.03 16.11
N ASP A 117 -3.15 10.51 16.62
CA ASP A 117 -2.20 9.71 17.40
C ASP A 117 -2.85 9.10 18.66
N LYS A 118 -3.68 9.88 19.35
CA LYS A 118 -4.47 9.39 20.50
C LYS A 118 -5.44 8.28 20.08
N ILE A 119 -6.17 8.48 18.98
CA ILE A 119 -7.12 7.49 18.45
C ILE A 119 -6.38 6.22 18.01
N TYR A 120 -5.25 6.38 17.31
CA TYR A 120 -4.44 5.28 16.83
C TYR A 120 -3.91 4.44 17.99
N THR A 121 -3.33 5.11 18.99
CA THR A 121 -2.79 4.46 20.19
C THR A 121 -3.87 3.64 20.90
N ASP A 122 -5.05 4.21 21.16
CA ASP A 122 -6.11 3.46 21.83
C ASP A 122 -6.67 2.29 20.99
N LYS A 123 -6.85 2.49 19.69
CA LYS A 123 -7.42 1.46 18.80
C LYS A 123 -6.46 0.34 18.42
N MET A 124 -5.15 0.61 18.43
CA MET A 124 -4.11 -0.34 17.98
C MET A 124 -3.21 -0.87 19.11
N LYS A 125 -3.42 -0.47 20.38
CA LYS A 125 -2.60 -0.86 21.54
C LYS A 125 -2.32 -2.37 21.69
N ASP A 126 -3.25 -3.23 21.29
CA ASP A 126 -3.13 -4.69 21.42
C ASP A 126 -2.59 -5.37 20.14
N ILE A 127 -2.05 -4.59 19.21
CA ILE A 127 -1.48 -5.09 17.96
C ILE A 127 0.01 -4.77 17.95
N GLU A 128 0.83 -5.81 17.98
CA GLU A 128 2.27 -5.68 17.71
C GLU A 128 2.48 -5.47 16.21
N LEU A 129 2.44 -4.21 15.79
CA LEU A 129 2.83 -3.80 14.46
C LEU A 129 3.74 -2.57 14.54
N ASP A 130 4.96 -2.75 14.08
CA ASP A 130 5.92 -1.68 13.89
C ASP A 130 5.62 -0.96 12.57
N ILE A 131 4.82 0.12 12.63
CA ILE A 131 4.57 1.01 11.50
C ILE A 131 5.30 2.33 11.76
N GLU A 132 6.26 2.65 10.91
CA GLU A 132 6.88 3.97 10.87
C GLU A 132 6.04 4.92 10.01
N PHE A 133 5.24 5.77 10.67
CA PHE A 133 4.53 6.86 10.03
C PHE A 133 5.48 8.06 9.85
N ASP A 134 6.43 7.95 8.93
CA ASP A 134 7.21 9.09 8.47
C ASP A 134 6.35 10.13 7.74
#